data_AF-X1V7L2-F1
#
_entry.id   AF-X1V7L2-F1
#
_cell.length_a   1.000
_cell.length_b   1.000
_cell.length_c   1.000
_cell.angle_alpha   90.00
_cell.angle_beta   90.00
_cell.angle_gamma   90.00
#
_symmetry.space_group_name_H-M   'P 1'
#
loop_
_entity.id
_entity.type
_entity.pdbx_description
1 polymer ?
#
loop_
_entity_poly.entity_id
_entity_poly.type
_entity_poly.pdbx_seq_one_letter_code
_entity_poly.pdbx_strand_id
1 'polypeptide(L)'
;MALFITFEGGEGSGKSVQARALYRRLSRLTIPALLTHEPGSTPCGNKIGRWLKWAEVKDISPLTELLLFNASRAQLVSEVIQPNLEKGKFVICDRYADSTTAYQSYGRGLGLEMVKAINNTATQGLKPDLIVLLDIPVEEGLARKRVKEQ
;
A
#
# COMPACT_ATOMS: atom_id res chain seq x y z
N MET A 1 -19.23 -4.65 12.16
CA MET A 1 -18.37 -3.48 11.89
C MET A 1 -17.18 -3.97 11.07
N ALA A 2 -16.97 -3.43 9.88
CA ALA A 2 -15.77 -3.72 9.07
C ALA A 2 -14.64 -2.80 9.49
N LEU A 3 -13.40 -3.28 9.40
CA LEU A 3 -12.20 -2.46 9.61
C LEU A 3 -11.36 -2.44 8.34
N PHE A 4 -10.82 -1.27 8.04
CA PHE A 4 -9.74 -1.07 7.08
C PHE A 4 -8.40 -1.02 7.80
N ILE A 5 -7.56 -2.02 7.58
CA ILE A 5 -6.28 -2.22 8.27
C ILE A 5 -5.15 -2.17 7.25
N THR A 6 -4.16 -1.32 7.48
CA THR A 6 -2.97 -1.22 6.61
C THR A 6 -1.72 -1.71 7.32
N PHE A 7 -0.80 -2.29 6.55
CA PHE A 7 0.52 -2.70 7.01
C PHE A 7 1.59 -1.87 6.31
N GLU A 8 2.40 -1.16 7.08
CA GLU A 8 3.39 -0.19 6.62
C GLU A 8 4.80 -0.50 7.12
N GLY A 9 5.82 0.13 6.52
CA GLY A 9 7.23 -0.04 6.89
C GLY A 9 8.18 -0.19 5.70
N GLY A 10 9.49 -0.20 6.01
CA GLY A 10 10.58 -0.28 5.04
C GLY A 10 10.62 -1.59 4.23
N GLU A 11 11.44 -1.66 3.19
CA GLU A 11 11.62 -2.91 2.44
C GLU A 11 12.12 -4.04 3.35
N GLY A 12 11.64 -5.27 3.12
CA GLY A 12 12.02 -6.43 3.93
C GLY A 12 11.49 -6.46 5.38
N SER A 13 10.69 -5.48 5.81
CA SER A 13 10.12 -5.44 7.17
C SER A 13 9.15 -6.57 7.51
N GLY A 14 8.62 -7.25 6.49
CA GLY A 14 7.70 -8.39 6.68
C GLY A 14 6.22 -8.04 6.55
N LYS A 15 5.85 -6.84 6.07
CA LYS A 15 4.45 -6.41 5.85
C LYS A 15 3.58 -7.48 5.19
N SER A 16 4.00 -7.96 4.01
CA SER A 16 3.24 -8.96 3.24
C SER A 16 3.08 -10.29 3.99
N VAL A 17 4.00 -10.62 4.89
CA VAL A 17 3.90 -11.81 5.74
C VAL A 17 2.85 -11.57 6.83
N GLN A 18 2.90 -10.43 7.52
CA GLN A 18 1.97 -10.11 8.59
C GLN A 18 0.54 -9.85 8.08
N ALA A 19 0.38 -9.14 6.96
CA ALA A 19 -0.93 -8.96 6.31
C ALA A 19 -1.58 -10.31 5.94
N ARG A 20 -0.80 -11.25 5.37
CA ARG A 20 -1.26 -12.62 5.10
C ARG A 20 -1.54 -13.43 6.37
N ALA A 21 -0.76 -13.23 7.43
CA ALA A 21 -1.00 -13.90 8.71
C ALA A 21 -2.33 -13.45 9.32
N LEU A 22 -2.61 -12.14 9.33
CA LEU A 22 -3.88 -11.59 9.79
C LEU A 22 -5.04 -12.10 8.94
N TYR A 23 -4.92 -12.04 7.61
CA TYR A 23 -5.96 -12.54 6.70
C TYR A 23 -6.31 -14.01 6.99
N ARG A 24 -5.29 -14.88 7.09
CA ARG A 24 -5.49 -16.31 7.44
C ARG A 24 -6.13 -16.48 8.81
N ARG A 25 -5.76 -15.66 9.79
CA ARG A 25 -6.34 -15.70 11.13
C ARG A 25 -7.82 -15.35 11.11
N LEU A 26 -8.21 -14.29 10.40
CA LEU A 26 -9.60 -13.89 10.24
C LEU A 26 -10.43 -14.95 9.50
N SER A 27 -9.88 -15.54 8.43
CA SER A 27 -10.55 -16.63 7.71
C SER A 27 -10.83 -17.84 8.61
N ARG A 28 -9.88 -18.23 9.47
CA ARG A 28 -10.07 -19.32 10.46
C ARG A 28 -11.12 -19.01 11.51
N LEU A 29 -11.35 -17.72 11.78
CA LEU A 29 -12.40 -17.25 12.68
C LEU A 29 -13.73 -17.03 11.95
N THR A 30 -13.84 -17.40 10.67
CA THR A 30 -15.00 -17.15 9.81
C THR A 30 -15.38 -15.66 9.71
N ILE A 31 -14.42 -14.77 9.94
CA ILE A 31 -14.61 -13.32 9.78
C ILE A 31 -14.36 -12.96 8.31
N PRO A 32 -15.33 -12.38 7.60
CA PRO A 32 -15.17 -11.97 6.21
C PRO A 32 -14.04 -10.93 6.09
N ALA A 33 -13.00 -11.27 5.33
CA ALA A 33 -11.85 -10.40 5.11
C ALA A 33 -11.40 -10.46 3.64
N LEU A 34 -10.81 -9.37 3.17
CA LEU A 34 -10.14 -9.24 1.88
C LEU A 34 -8.68 -8.88 2.14
N LEU A 35 -7.76 -9.55 1.45
CA LEU A 35 -6.37 -9.15 1.38
C LEU A 35 -6.10 -8.45 0.05
N THR A 36 -5.46 -7.28 0.12
CA THR A 36 -5.06 -6.47 -1.03
C THR A 36 -3.68 -5.85 -0.79
N HIS A 37 -3.10 -5.21 -1.80
CA HIS A 37 -1.82 -4.50 -1.72
C HIS A 37 -1.73 -3.34 -2.71
N GLU A 38 -0.84 -2.38 -2.41
CA GLU A 38 -0.49 -1.29 -3.31
C GLU A 38 1.00 -1.30 -3.73
N PRO A 39 1.31 -0.77 -4.94
CA PRO A 39 0.40 -0.54 -6.05
C PRO A 39 -0.06 -1.89 -6.64
N GLY A 40 -1.29 -1.98 -7.13
CA GLY A 40 -1.85 -3.22 -7.68
C GLY A 40 -3.27 -3.53 -7.24
N SER A 41 -3.59 -4.82 -7.26
CA SER A 41 -4.86 -5.41 -6.80
C SER A 41 -6.11 -5.02 -7.61
N THR A 42 -5.93 -4.34 -8.74
CA THR A 42 -6.90 -4.13 -9.82
C THR A 42 -6.21 -4.33 -11.18
N PRO A 43 -6.94 -4.60 -12.29
CA PRO A 43 -6.32 -4.70 -13.61
C PRO A 43 -5.51 -3.45 -14.01
N CYS A 44 -6.04 -2.26 -13.72
CA CYS A 44 -5.35 -0.98 -13.96
C CYS A 44 -4.14 -0.81 -13.01
N GLY A 45 -4.34 -1.01 -11.70
CA GLY A 45 -3.29 -0.92 -10.71
C GLY A 45 -2.14 -1.91 -10.95
N ASN A 46 -2.43 -3.10 -11.47
CA ASN A 46 -1.41 -4.08 -11.82
C ASN A 46 -0.60 -3.68 -13.07
N LYS A 47 -1.18 -2.93 -14.01
CA LYS A 47 -0.43 -2.35 -15.13
C LYS A 47 0.47 -1.22 -14.64
N ILE A 48 -0.06 -0.30 -13.84
CA ILE A 48 0.70 0.81 -13.25
C ILE A 48 1.82 0.27 -12.36
N GLY A 49 1.51 -0.65 -11.44
CA GLY A 49 2.48 -1.25 -10.54
C GLY A 49 3.56 -2.04 -11.27
N ARG A 50 3.25 -2.66 -12.42
CA ARG A 50 4.28 -3.27 -13.26
C ARG A 50 5.20 -2.21 -13.86
N TRP A 51 4.64 -1.11 -14.36
CA TRP A 51 5.45 -0.02 -14.89
C TRP A 51 6.34 0.59 -13.80
N LEU A 52 5.82 0.83 -12.59
CA LEU A 52 6.60 1.35 -11.47
C LEU A 52 7.67 0.38 -10.92
N LYS A 53 7.42 -0.94 -10.94
CA LYS A 53 8.33 -1.96 -10.37
C LYS A 53 9.38 -2.49 -11.36
N TRP A 54 9.02 -2.61 -12.63
CA TRP A 54 9.83 -3.32 -13.63
C TRP A 54 10.44 -2.40 -14.66
N ALA A 55 9.92 -1.19 -14.84
CA ALA A 55 10.61 -0.30 -15.73
C ALA A 55 11.88 0.17 -15.03
N GLU A 56 12.99 -0.05 -15.69
CA GLU A 56 14.22 0.71 -15.56
C GLU A 56 13.95 2.19 -15.90
N VAL A 57 12.94 2.83 -15.28
CA VAL A 57 12.70 4.27 -15.41
C VAL A 57 13.75 4.97 -14.59
N LYS A 58 14.99 4.90 -15.11
CA LYS A 58 15.94 5.97 -14.89
C LYS A 58 15.22 7.24 -15.35
N ASP A 59 15.17 8.22 -14.47
CA ASP A 59 14.66 9.57 -14.74
C ASP A 59 13.13 9.78 -14.74
N ILE A 60 12.34 8.93 -14.07
CA ILE A 60 10.95 9.33 -13.75
C ILE A 60 10.96 10.53 -12.81
N SER A 61 10.23 11.58 -13.16
CA SER A 61 10.09 12.73 -12.26
C SER A 61 9.36 12.31 -10.97
N PRO A 62 9.73 12.83 -9.79
CA PRO A 62 9.04 12.53 -8.54
C PRO A 62 7.53 12.78 -8.59
N LEU A 63 7.09 13.84 -9.27
CA LEU A 63 5.67 14.15 -9.42
C LEU A 63 4.94 13.11 -10.28
N THR A 64 5.56 12.66 -11.38
CA THR A 64 5.00 11.60 -12.21
C THR A 64 4.84 10.30 -11.42
N GLU A 65 5.88 9.90 -10.67
CA GLU A 65 5.85 8.72 -9.80
C GLU A 65 4.71 8.82 -8.76
N LEU A 66 4.59 9.97 -8.07
CA LEU A 66 3.52 10.25 -7.11
C LEU A 66 2.12 10.09 -7.73
N LEU A 67 1.90 10.66 -8.91
CA LEU A 67 0.59 10.64 -9.58
C LEU A 67 0.21 9.22 -10.02
N LEU A 68 1.17 8.39 -10.42
CA LEU A 68 0.91 7.00 -10.81
C LEU A 68 0.54 6.12 -9.62
N PHE A 69 1.28 6.23 -8.51
CA PHE A 69 0.90 5.55 -7.27
C PHE A 69 -0.54 5.92 -6.88
N ASN A 70 -0.87 7.21 -6.95
CA ASN A 70 -2.21 7.70 -6.62
C ASN A 70 -3.28 7.31 -7.64
N ALA A 71 -2.95 7.19 -8.94
CA ALA A 71 -3.87 6.65 -9.94
C ALA A 71 -4.20 5.18 -9.67
N SER A 72 -3.19 4.36 -9.32
CA SER A 72 -3.41 2.97 -8.91
C SER A 72 -4.27 2.89 -7.64
N ARG A 73 -4.05 3.79 -6.67
CA ARG A 73 -4.79 3.85 -5.42
C ARG A 73 -6.25 4.26 -5.63
N ALA A 74 -6.50 5.28 -6.43
CA ALA A 74 -7.85 5.75 -6.72
C ALA A 74 -8.72 4.63 -7.30
N GLN A 75 -8.15 3.85 -8.23
CA GLN A 75 -8.80 2.66 -8.78
C GLN A 75 -9.07 1.60 -7.70
N LEU A 76 -8.08 1.32 -6.85
CA LEU A 76 -8.20 0.29 -5.82
C LEU A 76 -9.27 0.66 -4.78
N VAL A 77 -9.32 1.93 -4.39
CA VAL A 77 -10.29 2.44 -3.42
C VAL A 77 -11.71 2.30 -3.95
N SER A 78 -11.95 2.73 -5.20
CA SER A 78 -13.29 2.75 -5.80
C SER A 78 -13.81 1.34 -6.14
N GLU A 79 -12.97 0.46 -6.67
CA GLU A 79 -13.44 -0.85 -7.16
C GLU A 79 -13.39 -1.95 -6.11
N VAL A 80 -12.51 -1.80 -5.11
CA VAL A 80 -12.17 -2.90 -4.20
C VAL A 80 -12.39 -2.51 -2.74
N ILE A 81 -11.74 -1.46 -2.25
CA ILE A 81 -11.72 -1.19 -0.80
C ILE A 81 -13.10 -0.73 -0.32
N GLN A 82 -13.63 0.38 -0.84
CA GLN A 82 -14.92 0.92 -0.38
C GLN A 82 -16.05 -0.10 -0.54
N PRO A 83 -16.24 -0.77 -1.70
CA PRO A 83 -17.35 -1.71 -1.87
C PRO A 83 -17.28 -2.92 -0.93
N ASN A 84 -16.08 -3.33 -0.49
CA ASN A 84 -15.94 -4.44 0.47
C ASN A 84 -16.20 -3.97 1.91
N LEU A 85 -15.77 -2.76 2.28
CA LEU A 85 -16.06 -2.18 3.59
C LEU A 85 -17.57 -1.96 3.77
N GLU A 86 -18.26 -1.43 2.75
CA GLU A 86 -19.72 -1.24 2.75
C GLU A 86 -20.48 -2.56 2.94
N LYS A 87 -19.93 -3.68 2.46
CA LYS A 87 -20.48 -5.03 2.65
C LYS A 87 -20.15 -5.64 4.01
N GLY A 88 -19.53 -4.89 4.91
CA GLY A 88 -19.15 -5.39 6.23
C GLY A 88 -17.92 -6.30 6.25
N LYS A 89 -17.13 -6.33 5.16
CA LYS A 89 -15.93 -7.17 5.03
C LYS A 89 -14.69 -6.39 5.44
N PHE A 90 -13.86 -6.98 6.30
CA PHE A 90 -12.59 -6.38 6.69
C PHE A 90 -11.68 -6.26 5.47
N VAL A 91 -10.94 -5.17 5.35
CA VAL A 91 -9.95 -4.99 4.28
C VAL A 91 -8.57 -4.87 4.91
N ILE A 92 -7.67 -5.75 4.49
CA ILE A 92 -6.27 -5.76 4.91
C ILE A 92 -5.44 -5.36 3.70
N CYS A 93 -4.69 -4.26 3.80
CA CYS A 93 -3.88 -3.75 2.70
C CYS A 93 -2.39 -3.70 3.06
N ASP A 94 -1.55 -4.34 2.25
CA ASP A 94 -0.10 -4.17 2.31
C ASP A 94 0.28 -2.88 1.57
N ARG A 95 0.71 -1.88 2.34
CA ARG A 95 0.93 -0.47 1.96
C ARG A 95 -0.35 0.30 1.58
N TYR A 96 -0.34 1.59 1.88
CA TYR A 96 -1.37 2.57 1.51
C TYR A 96 -0.76 3.98 1.40
N ALA A 97 -1.52 5.03 1.75
CA ALA A 97 -1.12 6.43 1.62
C ALA A 97 0.14 6.81 2.44
N ASP A 98 0.37 6.17 3.59
CA ASP A 98 1.54 6.44 4.43
C ASP A 98 2.85 6.07 3.74
N SER A 99 2.88 4.97 2.98
CA SER A 99 3.99 4.66 2.07
C SER A 99 4.27 5.83 1.12
N THR A 100 3.25 6.41 0.49
CA THR A 100 3.46 7.56 -0.41
C THR A 100 4.02 8.78 0.31
N THR A 101 3.56 9.09 1.52
CA THR A 101 4.13 10.17 2.32
C THR A 101 5.61 9.93 2.61
N ALA A 102 5.97 8.74 3.08
CA ALA A 102 7.35 8.39 3.40
C ALA A 102 8.27 8.45 2.17
N TYR A 103 7.89 7.80 1.07
CA TYR A 103 8.76 7.68 -0.10
C TYR A 103 8.76 8.95 -0.96
N GLN A 104 7.61 9.56 -1.23
CA GLN A 104 7.52 10.67 -2.18
C GLN A 104 7.77 12.04 -1.52
N SER A 105 7.34 12.24 -0.27
CA SER A 105 7.67 13.49 0.43
C SER A 105 9.08 13.43 1.02
N TYR A 106 9.31 12.55 2.00
CA TYR A 106 10.59 12.49 2.70
C TYR A 106 11.71 11.87 1.85
N GLY A 107 11.41 10.88 1.02
CA GLY A 107 12.42 10.21 0.17
C GLY A 107 12.75 10.93 -1.14
N ARG A 108 11.77 11.56 -1.80
CA ARG A 108 11.94 12.25 -3.09
C ARG A 108 11.89 13.78 -3.00
N GLY A 109 11.68 14.35 -1.81
CA GLY A 109 11.70 15.79 -1.57
C GLY A 109 10.46 16.56 -2.03
N LEU A 110 9.34 15.89 -2.31
CA LEU A 110 8.10 16.60 -2.63
C LEU A 110 7.47 17.25 -1.39
N GLY A 111 6.84 18.41 -1.58
CA GLY A 111 6.19 19.14 -0.49
C GLY A 111 5.10 18.31 0.21
N LEU A 112 5.20 18.20 1.54
CA LEU A 112 4.33 17.36 2.36
C LEU A 112 2.84 17.66 2.17
N GLU A 113 2.46 18.93 2.16
CA GLU A 113 1.05 19.33 2.04
C GLU A 113 0.48 18.99 0.66
N MET A 114 1.29 19.10 -0.40
CA MET A 114 0.90 18.65 -1.74
C MET A 114 0.70 17.13 -1.78
N VAL A 115 1.63 16.36 -1.22
CA VAL A 115 1.52 14.90 -1.17
C VAL A 115 0.29 14.46 -0.37
N LYS A 116 0.02 15.09 0.79
CA LYS A 116 -1.19 14.85 1.58
C LYS A 116 -2.46 15.17 0.80
N ALA A 117 -2.51 16.30 0.10
CA ALA A 117 -3.67 16.69 -0.70
C ALA A 117 -3.96 15.67 -1.81
N ILE A 118 -2.93 15.27 -2.56
CA ILE A 118 -3.05 14.28 -3.63
C ILE A 118 -3.49 12.92 -3.06
N ASN A 119 -2.88 12.48 -1.95
CA ASN A 119 -3.29 11.25 -1.26
C ASN A 119 -4.76 11.33 -0.81
N ASN A 120 -5.19 12.43 -0.20
CA ASN A 120 -6.57 12.59 0.26
C ASN A 120 -7.59 12.54 -0.90
N THR A 121 -7.25 13.16 -2.03
CA THR A 121 -8.06 13.08 -3.25
C THR A 121 -8.13 11.65 -3.80
N ALA A 122 -6.99 10.96 -3.93
CA ALA A 122 -6.94 9.60 -4.45
C ALA A 122 -7.65 8.58 -3.54
N THR A 123 -7.60 8.80 -2.22
CA THR A 123 -8.31 7.98 -1.23
C THR A 123 -9.77 8.36 -1.08
N GLN A 124 -10.23 9.45 -1.69
CA GLN A 124 -11.58 10.00 -1.50
C GLN A 124 -11.90 10.23 -0.01
N GLY A 125 -10.88 10.60 0.77
CA GLY A 125 -10.97 10.78 2.22
C GLY A 125 -10.99 9.48 3.04
N LEU A 126 -10.91 8.29 2.41
CA LEU A 126 -10.86 7.03 3.14
C LEU A 126 -9.56 6.91 3.94
N LYS A 127 -9.70 6.70 5.25
CA LYS A 127 -8.57 6.48 6.17
C LYS A 127 -8.62 5.06 6.74
N PRO A 128 -7.46 4.42 6.95
CA PRO A 128 -7.41 3.18 7.71
C PRO A 128 -7.92 3.40 9.14
N ASP A 129 -8.66 2.42 9.66
CA ASP A 129 -9.04 2.37 11.07
C ASP A 129 -7.84 1.95 11.94
N LEU A 130 -6.90 1.21 11.37
CA LEU A 130 -5.66 0.79 12.02
C LEU A 130 -4.50 0.75 11.02
N ILE A 131 -3.40 1.38 11.41
CA ILE A 131 -2.13 1.33 10.69
C ILE A 131 -1.12 0.54 11.54
N VAL A 132 -0.63 -0.58 11.00
CA VAL A 132 0.39 -1.40 11.64
C VAL A 132 1.74 -1.09 11.00
N LEU A 133 2.58 -0.31 11.70
CA LEU A 133 3.94 -0.01 11.27
C LEU A 133 4.91 -1.10 11.72
N LEU A 134 5.55 -1.78 10.77
CA LEU A 134 6.64 -2.72 11.02
C LEU A 134 7.96 -1.95 10.94
N ASP A 135 8.43 -1.52 12.11
CA ASP A 135 9.69 -0.80 12.26
C ASP A 135 10.85 -1.77 12.49
N ILE A 136 11.85 -1.70 11.63
CA ILE A 136 13.09 -2.47 11.71
C ILE A 136 14.25 -1.62 11.15
N PRO A 137 15.50 -1.88 11.56
CA PRO A 137 16.66 -1.28 10.91
C PRO A 137 16.67 -1.55 9.40
N VAL A 138 17.05 -0.53 8.61
CA VAL A 138 17.03 -0.59 7.14
C VAL A 138 17.95 -1.69 6.63
N GLU A 139 19.12 -1.84 7.26
CA GLU A 139 20.15 -2.81 6.92
C GLU A 139 19.62 -4.25 7.06
N GLU A 140 18.87 -4.51 8.13
CA GLU A 140 18.21 -5.81 8.34
C GLU A 140 17.14 -6.08 7.28
N GLY A 141 16.33 -5.07 6.96
CA GLY A 141 15.29 -5.18 5.94
C GLY A 141 15.87 -5.53 4.56
N LEU A 142 16.94 -4.84 4.17
CA LEU A 142 17.65 -5.09 2.93
C LEU A 142 18.30 -6.49 2.91
N ALA A 143 18.89 -6.93 4.03
CA ALA A 143 19.48 -8.27 4.14
C ALA A 143 18.44 -9.38 3.91
N ARG A 144 17.23 -9.24 4.47
CA ARG A 144 16.12 -10.19 4.28
C ARG A 144 15.62 -10.26 2.84
N LYS A 145 15.73 -9.16 2.08
CA LYS A 145 15.33 -9.12 0.66
C LYS A 145 16.30 -9.91 -0.22
N ARG A 146 17.61 -9.76 0.02
CA ARG A 146 18.66 -10.45 -0.76
C ARG A 146 18.56 -11.98 -0.72
N VAL A 147 18.11 -12.55 0.41
CA VAL A 147 17.92 -14.01 0.56
C VAL A 147 16.78 -14.56 -0.31
N LYS A 148 15.84 -13.73 -0.76
CA LYS A 148 14.73 -14.17 -1.64
C LYS A 148 15.03 -14.09 -3.14
N GLU A 149 16.14 -13.47 -3.52
CA GLU A 149 16.56 -13.30 -4.92
C GLU A 149 17.65 -14.32 -5.34
N GLN A 150 18.01 -15.26 -4.44
CA GLN A 150 18.84 -16.44 -4.68
C GLN A 150 17.98 -17.69 -4.72
#